data_AF-A0A2G5IGW9-F1
#
_entry.id   AF-A0A2G5IGW9-F1
#
_cell.length_a   1.000
_cell.length_b   1.000
_cell.length_c   1.000
_cell.angle_alpha   90.00
_cell.angle_beta   90.00
_cell.angle_gamma   90.00
#
_symmetry.space_group_name_H-M   'P 1'
#
loop_
_entity.id
_entity.type
_entity.pdbx_description
1 polymer ?
#
loop_
_entity_poly.entity_id
_entity_poly.type
_entity_poly.pdbx_seq_one_letter_code
_entity_poly.pdbx_strand_id
1 'polypeptide(L)'
;MVQVDVFWSYGIGASFATAAAYRLASRPGSPRRRVLRWSDPYLMGTVLYCSVLFAPSGVWLLWGFPDWETMQVARGHEALPAWLVALFAATNVSQGLLGYWVAARLIAAGRVYAAFLQAGVGYLGMFFILVHGWDGRGYQRFFSADRKTFAAWPEHPGFGQVLSRVGDWLSSPVALTLYGMGAVLVPVMLAAMVYWLGSGEREPGSGAAPGHVRIVLAVLGAVFAVALGSAVASSVLIHLLDWWLGVPAAAALISVAVVRRGTGVAHRAFGLLALPDVHSGRPRHVPSAG
;
A
#
# COMPACT_ATOMS: atom_id res chain seq x y z
N MET A 1 -14.89 -1.23 1.82
CA MET A 1 -13.60 -1.13 2.48
C MET A 1 -13.04 -2.47 2.92
N VAL A 2 -13.86 -3.46 3.32
CA VAL A 2 -13.40 -4.85 3.53
C VAL A 2 -12.52 -5.39 2.39
N GLN A 3 -12.89 -5.14 1.12
CA GLN A 3 -12.07 -5.52 -0.04
C GLN A 3 -10.78 -4.70 -0.19
N VAL A 4 -10.84 -3.43 0.20
CA VAL A 4 -9.72 -2.46 0.14
C VAL A 4 -8.63 -2.86 1.12
N ASP A 5 -9.01 -3.31 2.32
CA ASP A 5 -8.10 -3.70 3.38
C ASP A 5 -7.22 -4.90 3.01
N VAL A 6 -7.73 -5.84 2.20
CA VAL A 6 -6.92 -6.96 1.67
C VAL A 6 -5.70 -6.44 0.93
N PHE A 7 -5.90 -5.47 0.02
CA PHE A 7 -4.83 -4.85 -0.76
C PHE A 7 -3.95 -3.95 0.09
N TRP A 8 -4.54 -3.24 1.06
CA TRP A 8 -3.81 -2.37 1.95
C TRP A 8 -2.87 -3.14 2.88
N SER A 9 -3.38 -4.15 3.59
CA SER A 9 -2.58 -5.08 4.40
C SER A 9 -1.43 -5.66 3.60
N TYR A 10 -1.74 -6.15 2.40
CA TYR A 10 -0.75 -6.70 1.50
C TYR A 10 0.35 -5.67 1.14
N GLY A 11 -0.04 -4.44 0.79
CA GLY A 11 0.89 -3.34 0.52
C GLY A 11 1.76 -2.97 1.72
N ILE A 12 1.20 -2.96 2.93
CA ILE A 12 1.93 -2.71 4.20
C ILE A 12 3.00 -3.78 4.40
N GLY A 13 2.63 -5.06 4.31
CA GLY A 13 3.58 -6.16 4.47
C GLY A 13 4.71 -6.13 3.44
N ALA A 14 4.38 -5.88 2.18
CA ALA A 14 5.37 -5.75 1.10
C ALA A 14 6.29 -4.53 1.31
N SER A 15 5.77 -3.42 1.84
CA SER A 15 6.53 -2.21 2.17
C SER A 15 7.51 -2.46 3.31
N PHE A 16 7.08 -3.19 4.34
CA PHE A 16 7.92 -3.62 5.46
C PHE A 16 9.06 -4.54 5.03
N ALA A 17 8.79 -5.54 4.19
CA ALA A 17 9.85 -6.36 3.60
C ALA A 17 10.83 -5.52 2.75
N THR A 18 10.31 -4.57 1.97
CA THR A 18 11.13 -3.67 1.15
C THR A 18 11.99 -2.74 2.02
N ALA A 19 11.46 -2.24 3.14
CA ALA A 19 12.24 -1.47 4.10
C ALA A 19 13.37 -2.28 4.76
N ALA A 20 13.16 -3.59 4.94
CA ALA A 20 14.17 -4.52 5.43
C ALA A 20 15.09 -5.10 4.34
N ALA A 21 15.05 -4.57 3.10
CA ALA A 21 15.67 -5.21 1.94
C ALA A 21 17.17 -5.48 2.09
N TYR A 22 17.92 -4.56 2.69
CA TYR A 22 19.36 -4.74 2.95
C TYR A 22 19.65 -6.02 3.75
N ARG A 23 18.94 -6.18 4.88
CA ARG A 23 19.14 -7.31 5.78
C ARG A 23 18.59 -8.62 5.20
N LEU A 24 17.54 -8.53 4.40
CA LEU A 24 17.00 -9.68 3.68
C LEU A 24 17.90 -10.13 2.53
N ALA A 25 18.60 -9.20 1.87
CA ALA A 25 19.53 -9.49 0.78
C ALA A 25 20.86 -10.10 1.27
N SER A 26 21.39 -9.60 2.40
CA SER A 26 22.73 -9.97 2.90
C SER A 26 22.78 -11.28 3.71
N ARG A 27 21.65 -11.93 3.99
CA ARG A 27 21.62 -13.17 4.79
C ARG A 27 22.23 -14.36 4.02
N PRO A 28 23.27 -15.05 4.52
CA PRO A 28 23.81 -16.25 3.87
C PRO A 28 22.81 -17.43 3.89
N GLY A 29 22.76 -18.24 2.82
CA GLY A 29 21.93 -19.46 2.71
C GLY A 29 20.94 -19.49 1.53
N SER A 30 20.26 -20.62 1.30
CA SER A 30 19.33 -20.77 0.16
C SER A 30 18.04 -19.93 0.31
N PRO A 31 17.49 -19.32 -0.77
CA PRO A 31 16.24 -18.55 -0.73
C PRO A 31 15.05 -19.32 -0.12
N ARG A 32 14.95 -20.63 -0.35
CA ARG A 32 13.84 -21.48 0.10
C ARG A 32 13.76 -21.66 1.62
N ARG A 33 14.90 -21.68 2.33
CA ARG A 33 14.96 -21.87 3.81
C ARG A 33 14.87 -20.55 4.60
N ARG A 34 14.83 -19.39 3.91
CA ARG A 34 14.89 -18.03 4.50
C ARG A 34 13.52 -17.40 4.78
N VAL A 35 12.45 -17.88 4.15
CA VAL A 35 11.17 -17.16 4.06
C VAL A 35 10.17 -17.83 5.01
N LEU A 36 9.58 -17.08 5.96
CA LEU A 36 8.78 -17.56 7.11
C LEU A 36 9.57 -18.21 8.25
N ARG A 37 10.74 -17.68 8.59
CA ARG A 37 11.29 -17.96 9.93
C ARG A 37 10.61 -17.03 10.92
N TRP A 38 9.83 -17.58 11.85
CA TRP A 38 9.23 -16.81 12.95
C TRP A 38 10.26 -16.08 13.83
N SER A 39 11.54 -16.51 13.76
CA SER A 39 12.67 -15.82 14.38
C SER A 39 13.11 -14.55 13.65
N ASP A 40 12.53 -14.22 12.49
CA ASP A 40 12.85 -13.01 11.75
C ASP A 40 12.17 -11.78 12.40
N PRO A 41 12.94 -10.83 12.97
CA PRO A 41 12.37 -9.69 13.68
C PRO A 41 11.52 -8.79 12.76
N TYR A 42 11.82 -8.72 11.47
CA TYR A 42 11.06 -7.89 10.52
C TYR A 42 9.71 -8.52 10.16
N LEU A 43 9.68 -9.85 10.01
CA LEU A 43 8.42 -10.59 9.84
C LEU A 43 7.58 -10.47 11.11
N MET A 44 8.18 -10.65 12.29
CA MET A 44 7.46 -10.53 13.56
C MET A 44 6.93 -9.11 13.77
N GLY A 45 7.72 -8.07 13.45
CA GLY A 45 7.25 -6.69 13.46
C GLY A 45 6.07 -6.45 12.52
N THR A 46 6.09 -7.08 11.33
CA THR A 46 4.96 -7.04 10.39
C THR A 46 3.72 -7.73 10.95
N VAL A 47 3.88 -8.91 11.54
CA VAL A 47 2.79 -9.67 12.17
C VAL A 47 2.18 -8.83 13.29
N LEU A 48 3.00 -8.30 14.20
CA LEU A 48 2.57 -7.48 15.33
C LEU A 48 1.85 -6.21 14.88
N TYR A 49 2.39 -5.50 13.88
CA TYR A 49 1.72 -4.33 13.32
C TYR A 49 0.35 -4.69 12.76
N CYS A 50 0.28 -5.76 11.95
CA CYS A 50 -0.98 -6.19 11.35
C CYS A 50 -1.99 -6.69 12.38
N SER A 51 -1.55 -7.43 13.41
CA SER A 51 -2.44 -8.06 14.39
C SER A 51 -2.86 -7.13 15.53
N VAL A 52 -1.97 -6.23 15.97
CA VAL A 52 -2.22 -5.36 17.15
C VAL A 52 -2.78 -4.00 16.74
N LEU A 53 -2.41 -3.50 15.55
CA LEU A 53 -2.83 -2.17 15.11
C LEU A 53 -3.81 -2.23 13.95
N PHE A 54 -3.41 -2.82 12.82
CA PHE A 54 -4.17 -2.71 11.57
C PHE A 54 -5.48 -3.51 11.56
N ALA A 55 -5.45 -4.79 11.96
CA ALA A 55 -6.66 -5.61 12.01
C ALA A 55 -7.67 -5.09 13.04
N PRO A 56 -7.27 -4.72 14.28
CA PRO A 56 -8.21 -4.11 15.23
C PRO A 56 -8.81 -2.79 14.75
N SER A 57 -8.03 -1.94 14.06
CA SER A 57 -8.59 -0.70 13.49
C SER A 57 -9.63 -0.98 12.41
N GLY A 58 -9.38 -1.96 11.52
CA GLY A 58 -10.37 -2.38 10.53
C GLY A 58 -11.64 -2.92 11.19
N VAL A 59 -11.50 -3.80 12.19
CA VAL A 59 -12.66 -4.37 12.93
C VAL A 59 -13.45 -3.28 13.62
N TRP A 60 -12.78 -2.27 14.18
CA TRP A 60 -13.44 -1.10 14.76
C TRP A 60 -14.26 -0.34 13.71
N LEU A 61 -13.72 -0.11 12.51
CA LEU A 61 -14.47 0.53 11.42
C LEU A 61 -15.65 -0.32 10.95
N LEU A 62 -15.45 -1.63 10.81
CA LEU A 62 -16.51 -2.57 10.42
C LEU A 62 -17.67 -2.59 11.40
N TRP A 63 -17.35 -2.50 12.69
CA TRP A 63 -18.35 -2.45 13.74
C TRP A 63 -18.99 -1.05 13.83
N GLY A 64 -18.20 0.02 13.83
CA GLY A 64 -18.72 1.39 13.96
C GLY A 64 -19.54 1.86 12.75
N PHE A 65 -19.14 1.44 11.54
CA PHE A 65 -19.67 1.95 10.27
C PHE A 65 -19.85 0.81 9.25
N PRO A 66 -20.75 -0.15 9.52
CA PRO A 66 -20.87 -1.38 8.73
C PRO A 66 -21.25 -1.14 7.26
N ASP A 67 -22.08 -0.13 6.98
CA ASP A 67 -22.43 0.26 5.63
C ASP A 67 -21.20 0.83 4.90
N TRP A 68 -20.53 1.83 5.47
CA TRP A 68 -19.32 2.41 4.89
C TRP A 68 -18.22 1.36 4.67
N GLU A 69 -17.94 0.55 5.69
CA GLU A 69 -16.86 -0.44 5.65
C GLU A 69 -17.14 -1.52 4.60
N THR A 70 -18.40 -1.77 4.25
CA THR A 70 -18.77 -2.71 3.19
C THR A 70 -19.02 -2.05 1.83
N MET A 71 -18.53 -0.83 1.59
CA MET A 71 -18.81 -0.08 0.35
C MET A 71 -20.31 0.16 0.13
N GLN A 72 -21.06 0.43 1.20
CA GLN A 72 -22.50 0.67 1.22
C GLN A 72 -23.36 -0.59 0.95
N VAL A 73 -22.80 -1.80 1.09
CA VAL A 73 -23.51 -3.06 0.81
C VAL A 73 -24.34 -3.52 2.02
N ALA A 74 -23.73 -3.62 3.19
CA ALA A 74 -24.42 -3.99 4.43
C ALA A 74 -25.41 -2.88 4.82
N ARG A 75 -26.56 -3.29 5.39
CA ARG A 75 -27.60 -2.37 5.86
C ARG A 75 -27.47 -2.04 7.35
N GLY A 76 -26.46 -2.58 8.02
CA GLY A 76 -26.27 -2.53 9.46
C GLY A 76 -25.63 -3.81 9.97
N HIS A 77 -25.52 -3.91 11.30
CA HIS A 77 -24.90 -5.04 11.99
C HIS A 77 -25.56 -6.38 11.71
N GLU A 78 -26.90 -6.39 11.60
CA GLU A 78 -27.69 -7.58 11.31
C GLU A 78 -27.31 -8.26 9.97
N ALA A 79 -26.73 -7.48 9.05
CA ALA A 79 -26.28 -7.98 7.75
C ALA A 79 -24.84 -8.54 7.77
N LEU A 80 -24.13 -8.44 8.90
CA LEU A 80 -22.76 -8.89 9.06
C LEU A 80 -22.71 -10.19 9.86
N PRO A 81 -22.63 -11.36 9.20
CA PRO A 81 -22.49 -12.61 9.92
C PRO A 81 -21.13 -12.67 10.62
N ALA A 82 -21.09 -13.26 11.82
CA ALA A 82 -19.87 -13.28 12.65
C ALA A 82 -18.65 -13.89 11.94
N TRP A 83 -18.85 -14.89 11.07
CA TRP A 83 -17.77 -15.50 10.31
C TRP A 83 -17.11 -14.51 9.33
N LEU A 84 -17.86 -13.54 8.80
CA LEU A 84 -17.32 -12.52 7.90
C LEU A 84 -16.41 -11.56 8.66
N VAL A 85 -16.79 -11.17 9.88
CA VAL A 85 -15.97 -10.33 10.76
C VAL A 85 -14.67 -11.06 11.14
N ALA A 86 -14.78 -12.35 11.51
CA ALA A 86 -13.61 -13.17 11.82
C ALA A 86 -12.69 -13.34 10.60
N LEU A 87 -13.27 -13.60 9.42
CA LEU A 87 -12.51 -13.72 8.18
C LEU A 87 -11.81 -12.39 7.83
N PHE A 88 -12.49 -11.27 7.98
CA PHE A 88 -11.94 -9.94 7.73
C PHE A 88 -10.73 -9.64 8.62
N ALA A 89 -10.83 -9.90 9.92
CA ALA A 89 -9.70 -9.77 10.84
C ALA A 89 -8.54 -10.69 10.44
N ALA A 90 -8.83 -11.95 10.11
CA ALA A 90 -7.83 -12.92 9.66
C ALA A 90 -7.18 -12.54 8.33
N THR A 91 -7.93 -11.95 7.39
CA THR A 91 -7.41 -11.48 6.11
C THR A 91 -6.47 -10.30 6.30
N ASN A 92 -6.78 -9.36 7.20
CA ASN A 92 -5.91 -8.21 7.43
C ASN A 92 -4.53 -8.62 7.94
N VAL A 93 -4.45 -9.69 8.74
CA VAL A 93 -3.16 -10.26 9.16
C VAL A 93 -2.53 -11.09 8.05
N SER A 94 -3.24 -12.09 7.53
CA SER A 94 -2.68 -13.03 6.54
C SER A 94 -2.22 -12.37 5.25
N GLN A 95 -2.91 -11.33 4.78
CA GLN A 95 -2.51 -10.59 3.58
C GLN A 95 -1.26 -9.74 3.82
N GLY A 96 -1.09 -9.16 5.02
CA GLY A 96 0.16 -8.52 5.41
C GLY A 96 1.34 -9.50 5.43
N LEU A 97 1.13 -10.70 5.97
CA LEU A 97 2.15 -11.76 5.93
C LEU A 97 2.46 -12.19 4.49
N LEU A 98 1.44 -12.32 3.64
CA LEU A 98 1.62 -12.69 2.23
C LEU A 98 2.41 -11.62 1.46
N GLY A 99 2.05 -10.35 1.62
CA GLY A 99 2.76 -9.23 1.01
C GLY A 99 4.23 -9.19 1.42
N TYR A 100 4.50 -9.34 2.71
CA TYR A 100 5.86 -9.45 3.23
C TYR A 100 6.61 -10.63 2.61
N TRP A 101 5.98 -11.80 2.58
CA TRP A 101 6.57 -13.03 2.07
C TRP A 101 6.93 -12.96 0.58
N VAL A 102 6.03 -12.43 -0.25
CA VAL A 102 6.28 -12.26 -1.69
C VAL A 102 7.45 -11.31 -1.90
N ALA A 103 7.44 -10.15 -1.25
CA ALA A 103 8.50 -9.17 -1.35
C ALA A 103 9.85 -9.72 -0.85
N ALA A 104 9.87 -10.41 0.29
CA ALA A 104 11.07 -11.05 0.82
C ALA A 104 11.65 -12.11 -0.14
N ARG A 105 10.80 -12.86 -0.85
CA ARG A 105 11.26 -13.81 -1.89
C ARG A 105 11.89 -13.11 -3.08
N LEU A 106 11.29 -12.02 -3.54
CA LEU A 106 11.84 -11.22 -4.63
C LEU A 106 13.19 -10.62 -4.23
N ILE A 107 13.31 -10.09 -3.01
CA ILE A 107 14.57 -9.55 -2.46
C ILE A 107 15.63 -10.64 -2.35
N ALA A 108 15.29 -11.81 -1.80
CA ALA A 108 16.21 -12.94 -1.69
C ALA A 108 16.67 -13.50 -3.05
N ALA A 109 15.93 -13.20 -4.12
CA ALA A 109 16.29 -13.52 -5.50
C ALA A 109 17.02 -12.37 -6.24
N GLY A 110 17.42 -11.31 -5.52
CA GLY A 110 18.08 -10.13 -6.09
C GLY A 110 17.16 -9.20 -6.89
N ARG A 111 15.84 -9.40 -6.82
CA ARG A 111 14.80 -8.63 -7.56
C ARG A 111 14.17 -7.55 -6.67
N VAL A 112 14.99 -6.73 -6.01
CA VAL A 112 14.54 -5.72 -5.02
C VAL A 112 13.60 -4.68 -5.65
N TYR A 113 13.90 -4.22 -6.86
CA TYR A 113 12.99 -3.30 -7.58
C TYR A 113 11.62 -3.92 -7.85
N ALA A 114 11.57 -5.22 -8.16
CA ALA A 114 10.30 -5.91 -8.33
C ALA A 114 9.53 -5.98 -7.00
N ALA A 115 10.22 -6.21 -5.87
CA ALA A 115 9.60 -6.17 -4.55
C ALA A 115 8.98 -4.80 -4.23
N PHE A 116 9.71 -3.72 -4.54
CA PHE A 116 9.22 -2.35 -4.40
C PHE A 116 7.98 -2.07 -5.27
N LEU A 117 8.02 -2.44 -6.55
CA LEU A 117 6.85 -2.32 -7.44
C LEU A 117 5.67 -3.12 -6.91
N GLN A 118 5.94 -4.28 -6.34
CA GLN A 118 4.91 -5.16 -5.81
C GLN A 118 4.20 -4.49 -4.60
N ALA A 119 4.92 -3.82 -3.69
CA ALA A 119 4.30 -3.00 -2.66
C ALA A 119 3.38 -1.91 -3.27
N GLY A 120 3.83 -1.29 -4.36
CA GLY A 120 3.02 -0.34 -5.14
C GLY A 120 1.74 -0.95 -5.72
N VAL A 121 1.76 -2.22 -6.14
CA VAL A 121 0.55 -2.93 -6.63
C VAL A 121 -0.50 -3.08 -5.52
N GLY A 122 -0.08 -3.32 -4.27
CA GLY A 122 -0.99 -3.34 -3.13
C GLY A 122 -1.73 -2.00 -2.96
N TYR A 123 -0.99 -0.89 -2.88
CA TYR A 123 -1.61 0.43 -2.78
C TYR A 123 -2.41 0.83 -4.04
N LEU A 124 -1.98 0.43 -5.23
CA LEU A 124 -2.73 0.65 -6.47
C LEU A 124 -4.08 -0.06 -6.41
N GLY A 125 -4.12 -1.34 -6.02
CA GLY A 125 -5.37 -2.09 -5.88
C GLY A 125 -6.31 -1.46 -4.84
N MET A 126 -5.76 -1.05 -3.70
CA MET A 126 -6.48 -0.32 -2.65
C MET A 126 -7.14 0.95 -3.20
N PHE A 127 -6.36 1.85 -3.82
CA PHE A 127 -6.89 3.09 -4.38
C PHE A 127 -7.80 2.87 -5.58
N PHE A 128 -7.56 1.85 -6.41
CA PHE A 128 -8.40 1.55 -7.55
C PHE A 128 -9.82 1.17 -7.11
N ILE A 129 -9.96 0.35 -6.06
CA ILE A 129 -11.27 0.03 -5.49
C ILE A 129 -11.93 1.27 -4.87
N LEU A 130 -11.15 2.12 -4.18
CA LEU A 130 -11.65 3.37 -3.60
C LEU A 130 -12.14 4.36 -4.66
N VAL A 131 -11.45 4.47 -5.79
CA VAL A 131 -11.76 5.47 -6.81
C VAL A 131 -12.81 4.93 -7.79
N HIS A 132 -12.57 3.75 -8.34
CA HIS A 132 -13.40 3.16 -9.39
C HIS A 132 -14.51 2.27 -8.82
N GLY A 133 -14.21 1.42 -7.84
CA GLY A 133 -15.15 0.41 -7.36
C GLY A 133 -15.47 -0.64 -8.42
N TRP A 134 -16.51 -1.43 -8.22
CA TRP A 134 -16.94 -2.45 -9.20
C TRP A 134 -17.92 -1.92 -10.25
N ASP A 135 -18.50 -0.75 -10.02
CA ASP A 135 -19.56 -0.13 -10.83
C ASP A 135 -19.20 1.29 -11.32
N GLY A 136 -17.92 1.69 -11.21
CA GLY A 136 -17.47 3.05 -11.55
C GLY A 136 -17.78 4.11 -10.48
N ARG A 137 -18.49 3.75 -9.40
CA ARG A 137 -18.96 4.68 -8.36
C ARG A 137 -18.16 4.57 -7.05
N GLY A 138 -16.95 4.02 -7.09
CA GLY A 138 -16.09 3.82 -5.92
C GLY A 138 -15.94 5.07 -5.07
N TYR A 139 -15.54 6.20 -5.67
CA TYR A 139 -15.31 7.43 -4.92
C TYR A 139 -16.60 7.97 -4.28
N GLN A 140 -17.76 7.76 -4.92
CA GLN A 140 -19.06 8.15 -4.36
C GLN A 140 -19.39 7.32 -3.11
N ARG A 141 -19.08 6.02 -3.13
CA ARG A 141 -19.25 5.12 -1.97
C ARG A 141 -18.32 5.52 -0.82
N PHE A 142 -17.07 5.88 -1.13
CA PHE A 142 -16.08 6.32 -0.15
C PHE A 142 -16.47 7.64 0.52
N PHE A 143 -16.84 8.66 -0.26
CA PHE A 143 -17.24 9.98 0.23
C PHE A 143 -18.70 10.06 0.70
N SER A 144 -19.33 8.93 0.98
CA SER A 144 -20.65 8.85 1.60
C SER A 144 -20.50 8.27 2.99
N ALA A 145 -20.74 9.06 4.04
CA ALA A 145 -20.61 8.58 5.42
C ALA A 145 -21.58 7.43 5.76
N ASP A 146 -22.70 7.37 5.05
CA ASP A 146 -23.76 6.37 5.22
C ASP A 146 -24.46 6.06 3.89
N ARG A 147 -25.28 5.01 3.90
CA ARG A 147 -26.02 4.54 2.72
C ARG A 147 -27.05 5.54 2.18
N LYS A 148 -27.70 6.33 3.03
CA LYS A 148 -28.67 7.34 2.59
C LYS A 148 -27.97 8.46 1.84
N THR A 149 -26.81 8.89 2.34
CA THR A 149 -25.92 9.84 1.67
C THR A 149 -25.49 9.29 0.32
N PHE A 150 -25.10 8.00 0.24
CA PHE A 150 -24.75 7.35 -1.02
C PHE A 150 -25.91 7.31 -2.02
N ALA A 151 -27.11 6.94 -1.57
CA ALA A 151 -28.30 6.88 -2.42
C ALA A 151 -28.70 8.25 -3.00
N ALA A 152 -28.32 9.35 -2.33
CA ALA A 152 -28.55 10.72 -2.78
C ALA A 152 -27.49 11.23 -3.78
N TRP A 153 -26.49 10.42 -4.17
CA TRP A 153 -25.55 10.80 -5.21
C TRP A 153 -26.19 10.73 -6.60
N PRO A 154 -26.08 11.80 -7.41
CA PRO A 154 -26.43 11.72 -8.82
C PRO A 154 -25.46 10.77 -9.55
N GLU A 155 -25.92 10.16 -10.63
CA GLU A 155 -25.10 9.26 -11.43
C GLU A 155 -23.89 9.98 -12.03
N HIS A 156 -24.09 11.21 -12.50
CA HIS A 156 -23.06 12.08 -13.06
C HIS A 156 -22.96 13.41 -12.27
N PRO A 157 -22.27 13.41 -11.12
CA PRO A 157 -22.13 14.62 -10.32
C PRO A 157 -21.23 15.65 -11.01
N GLY A 158 -21.65 16.92 -10.98
CA GLY A 158 -20.77 18.03 -11.37
C GLY A 158 -19.65 18.24 -10.33
N PHE A 159 -18.53 18.83 -10.75
CA PHE A 159 -17.35 19.03 -9.88
C PHE A 159 -17.66 19.74 -8.56
N GLY A 160 -18.51 20.79 -8.58
CA GLY A 160 -18.90 21.50 -7.37
C GLY A 160 -19.68 20.63 -6.36
N GLN A 161 -20.51 19.70 -6.85
CA GLN A 161 -21.23 18.76 -6.00
C GLN A 161 -20.29 17.73 -5.39
N VAL A 162 -19.33 17.22 -6.17
CA VAL A 162 -18.28 16.33 -5.66
C VAL A 162 -17.53 17.02 -4.52
N LEU A 163 -17.09 18.27 -4.72
CA LEU A 163 -16.34 19.02 -3.72
C LEU A 163 -17.15 19.26 -2.44
N SER A 164 -18.44 19.61 -2.57
CA SER A 164 -19.35 19.75 -1.43
C SER A 164 -19.46 18.45 -0.63
N ARG A 165 -19.69 17.32 -1.30
CA ARG A 165 -19.83 16.01 -0.64
C ARG A 165 -18.55 15.56 0.03
N VAL A 166 -17.39 15.83 -0.59
CA VAL A 166 -16.09 15.61 0.03
C VAL A 166 -15.97 16.45 1.30
N GLY A 167 -16.35 17.73 1.25
CA GLY A 167 -16.36 18.63 2.41
C GLY A 167 -17.20 18.09 3.57
N ASP A 168 -18.42 17.66 3.29
CA ASP A 168 -19.32 17.05 4.28
C ASP A 168 -18.74 15.74 4.86
N TRP A 169 -18.08 14.94 4.02
CA TRP A 169 -17.46 13.70 4.45
C TRP A 169 -16.25 13.93 5.36
N LEU A 170 -15.43 14.96 5.10
CA LEU A 170 -14.20 15.23 5.87
C LEU A 170 -14.46 15.53 7.35
N SER A 171 -15.67 15.97 7.71
CA SER A 171 -16.11 16.22 9.09
C SER A 171 -17.00 15.11 9.66
N SER A 172 -17.28 14.06 8.88
CA SER A 172 -18.13 12.94 9.28
C SER A 172 -17.48 12.10 10.39
N PRO A 173 -18.27 11.34 11.18
CA PRO A 173 -17.74 10.43 12.19
C PRO A 173 -16.77 9.39 11.62
N VAL A 174 -16.99 8.94 10.38
CA VAL A 174 -16.11 8.02 9.66
C VAL A 174 -14.74 8.68 9.44
N ALA A 175 -14.70 9.88 8.86
CA ALA A 175 -13.46 10.58 8.59
C ALA A 175 -12.69 10.92 9.87
N LEU A 176 -13.37 11.38 10.91
CA LEU A 176 -12.75 11.65 12.21
C LEU A 176 -12.14 10.38 12.84
N THR A 177 -12.82 9.23 12.69
CA THR A 177 -12.28 7.95 13.14
C THR A 177 -11.03 7.55 12.33
N LEU A 178 -11.07 7.72 11.00
CA LEU A 178 -9.91 7.47 10.14
C LEU A 178 -8.72 8.38 10.47
N TYR A 179 -8.95 9.65 10.81
CA TYR A 179 -7.88 10.55 11.25
C TYR A 179 -7.28 10.08 12.57
N GLY A 180 -8.11 9.72 13.55
CA GLY A 180 -7.65 9.21 14.83
C GLY A 180 -6.81 7.93 14.68
N MET A 181 -7.29 6.98 13.87
CA MET A 181 -6.55 5.76 13.57
C MET A 181 -5.27 6.04 12.78
N GLY A 182 -5.36 6.88 11.75
CA GLY A 182 -4.25 7.27 10.88
C GLY A 182 -3.13 7.97 11.64
N ALA A 183 -3.46 8.80 12.64
CA ALA A 183 -2.51 9.47 13.53
C ALA A 183 -1.67 8.51 14.38
N VAL A 184 -2.10 7.24 14.51
CA VAL A 184 -1.33 6.19 15.19
C VAL A 184 -0.69 5.25 14.17
N LEU A 185 -1.50 4.69 13.25
CA LEU A 185 -1.08 3.68 12.29
C LEU A 185 0.03 4.16 11.36
N VAL A 186 -0.12 5.36 10.80
CA VAL A 186 0.81 5.89 9.79
C VAL A 186 2.16 6.26 10.43
N PRO A 187 2.22 7.01 11.55
CA PRO A 187 3.50 7.28 12.21
C PRO A 187 4.24 6.02 12.66
N VAL A 188 3.55 5.03 13.23
CA VAL A 188 4.19 3.77 13.66
C VAL A 188 4.75 3.02 12.45
N MET A 189 3.99 2.94 11.35
CA MET A 189 4.44 2.31 10.10
C MET A 189 5.67 3.02 9.53
N LEU A 190 5.62 4.35 9.42
CA LEU A 190 6.73 5.14 8.88
C LEU A 190 7.96 5.07 9.78
N ALA A 191 7.79 5.11 11.10
CA ALA A 191 8.90 4.97 12.05
C ALA A 191 9.59 3.61 11.90
N ALA A 192 8.81 2.52 11.77
CA ALA A 192 9.35 1.18 11.51
C ALA A 192 10.12 1.13 10.18
N MET A 193 9.55 1.69 9.10
CA MET A 193 10.20 1.72 7.79
C MET A 193 11.50 2.53 7.80
N VAL A 194 11.50 3.72 8.42
CA VAL A 194 12.69 4.57 8.57
C VAL A 194 13.77 3.83 9.36
N TYR A 195 13.41 3.22 10.50
CA TYR A 195 14.35 2.48 11.33
C TYR A 195 14.94 1.27 10.61
N TRP A 196 14.12 0.51 9.86
CA TRP A 196 14.57 -0.69 9.16
C TRP A 196 15.44 -0.36 7.94
N LEU A 197 15.07 0.67 7.17
CA LEU A 197 15.92 1.19 6.09
C LEU A 197 17.26 1.68 6.64
N GLY A 198 17.22 2.46 7.74
CA GLY A 198 18.41 2.98 8.40
C GLY A 198 19.31 1.88 8.99
N SER A 199 18.74 0.78 9.48
CA SER A 199 19.51 -0.34 10.03
C SER A 199 20.36 -1.09 8.98
N GLY A 200 20.00 -0.99 7.70
CA GLY A 200 20.76 -1.55 6.58
C GLY A 200 22.06 -0.79 6.27
N GLU A 201 22.21 0.42 6.80
CA GLU A 201 23.36 1.32 6.56
C GLU A 201 24.64 0.89 7.27
N ARG A 202 24.51 -0.03 8.24
CA ARG A 202 25.65 -0.57 8.99
C ARG A 202 26.33 -1.74 8.28
N GLU A 203 25.88 -2.11 7.09
CA GLU A 203 26.46 -3.21 6.34
C GLU A 203 27.55 -2.74 5.36
N PRO A 204 28.71 -3.43 5.27
CA PRO A 204 29.79 -3.04 4.38
C PRO A 204 29.31 -2.98 2.92
N GLY A 205 29.40 -1.80 2.30
CA GLY A 205 29.04 -1.58 0.89
C GLY A 205 27.75 -0.78 0.65
N SER A 206 26.94 -0.49 1.69
CA SER A 206 25.81 0.44 1.57
C SER A 206 26.29 1.87 1.28
N GLY A 207 25.58 2.59 0.43
CA GLY A 207 25.81 4.03 0.19
C GLY A 207 25.42 4.89 1.39
N ALA A 208 25.56 6.21 1.26
CA ALA A 208 25.11 7.15 2.28
C ALA A 208 23.60 7.02 2.54
N ALA A 209 23.25 7.02 3.82
CA ALA A 209 21.90 7.00 4.37
C ALA A 209 20.98 8.07 3.74
N PRO A 210 19.80 7.71 3.20
CA PRO A 210 18.78 8.72 2.92
C PRO A 210 18.24 9.26 4.25
N GLY A 211 18.25 10.59 4.41
CA GLY A 211 17.71 11.21 5.62
C GLY A 211 16.24 10.86 5.88
N HIS A 212 15.83 10.82 7.15
CA HIS A 212 14.49 10.38 7.57
C HIS A 212 13.36 11.11 6.82
N VAL A 213 13.47 12.44 6.65
CA VAL A 213 12.48 13.25 5.92
C VAL A 213 12.35 12.79 4.47
N ARG A 214 13.47 12.46 3.82
CA ARG A 214 13.47 11.96 2.44
C ARG A 214 12.78 10.62 2.33
N ILE A 215 13.02 9.70 3.27
CA ILE A 215 12.33 8.40 3.32
C ILE A 215 10.83 8.62 3.44
N VAL A 216 10.40 9.43 4.42
CA VAL A 216 8.98 9.72 4.66
C VAL A 216 8.32 10.32 3.42
N LEU A 217 8.92 11.36 2.82
CA LEU A 217 8.39 11.99 1.61
C LEU A 217 8.36 11.03 0.42
N ALA A 218 9.37 10.17 0.26
CA ALA A 218 9.41 9.20 -0.82
C ALA A 218 8.32 8.11 -0.66
N VAL A 219 8.10 7.61 0.55
CA VAL A 219 7.04 6.64 0.84
C VAL A 219 5.66 7.27 0.62
N LEU A 220 5.41 8.43 1.22
CA LEU A 220 4.13 9.14 1.07
C LEU A 220 3.88 9.53 -0.39
N GLY A 221 4.88 10.00 -1.11
CA GLY A 221 4.78 10.30 -2.54
C GLY A 221 4.50 9.05 -3.39
N ALA A 222 5.14 7.93 -3.11
CA ALA A 222 4.87 6.67 -3.80
C ALA A 222 3.42 6.18 -3.56
N VAL A 223 2.91 6.32 -2.33
CA VAL A 223 1.54 5.91 -1.99
C VAL A 223 0.52 6.91 -2.56
N PHE A 224 0.56 8.18 -2.16
CA PHE A 224 -0.49 9.15 -2.45
C PHE A 224 -0.37 9.84 -3.81
N ALA A 225 0.84 10.02 -4.36
CA ALA A 225 0.98 10.62 -5.68
C ALA A 225 1.00 9.54 -6.76
N VAL A 226 1.85 8.53 -6.61
CA VAL A 226 2.04 7.52 -7.67
C VAL A 226 0.91 6.50 -7.70
N ALA A 227 0.61 5.81 -6.59
CA ALA A 227 -0.41 4.75 -6.60
C ALA A 227 -1.83 5.32 -6.76
N LEU A 228 -2.21 6.33 -5.97
CA LEU A 228 -3.52 7.00 -6.11
C LEU A 228 -3.65 7.72 -7.46
N GLY A 229 -2.62 8.45 -7.91
CA GLY A 229 -2.65 9.09 -9.24
C GLY A 229 -2.83 8.07 -10.37
N SER A 230 -2.19 6.91 -10.26
CA SER A 230 -2.36 5.80 -11.21
C SER A 230 -3.78 5.21 -11.16
N ALA A 231 -4.37 5.08 -9.97
CA ALA A 231 -5.75 4.61 -9.81
C ALA A 231 -6.76 5.59 -10.42
N VAL A 232 -6.58 6.90 -10.18
CA VAL A 232 -7.43 7.96 -10.77
C VAL A 232 -7.30 7.96 -12.29
N ALA A 233 -6.07 7.96 -12.83
CA ALA A 233 -5.85 7.90 -14.27
C ALA A 233 -6.48 6.64 -14.90
N SER A 234 -6.36 5.49 -14.24
CA SER A 234 -6.98 4.25 -14.70
C SER A 234 -8.51 4.35 -14.71
N SER A 235 -9.11 4.87 -13.64
CA SER A 235 -10.56 5.06 -13.57
C SER A 235 -11.05 6.01 -14.67
N VAL A 236 -10.36 7.12 -14.90
CA VAL A 236 -10.70 8.08 -15.96
C VAL A 236 -10.63 7.41 -17.34
N LEU A 237 -9.57 6.68 -17.64
CA LEU A 237 -9.43 5.99 -18.93
C LEU A 237 -10.52 4.94 -19.15
N ILE A 238 -10.91 4.20 -18.11
CA ILE A 238 -12.00 3.22 -18.19
C ILE A 238 -13.35 3.90 -18.44
N HIS A 239 -13.61 5.06 -17.83
CA HIS A 239 -14.86 5.80 -18.08
C HIS A 239 -14.89 6.44 -19.48
N LEU A 240 -13.73 6.81 -20.04
CA LEU A 240 -13.66 7.46 -21.36
C LEU A 240 -13.63 6.48 -22.53
N LEU A 241 -13.03 5.31 -22.35
CA LEU A 241 -12.74 4.36 -23.42
C LEU A 241 -13.45 3.00 -23.23
N ASP A 242 -14.35 2.91 -22.25
CA ASP A 242 -14.90 1.67 -21.71
C ASP A 242 -13.81 0.70 -21.21
N TRP A 243 -14.23 -0.43 -20.63
CA TRP A 243 -13.30 -1.38 -20.02
C TRP A 243 -12.35 -2.05 -21.03
N TRP A 244 -12.80 -2.27 -22.28
CA TRP A 244 -12.06 -3.04 -23.29
C TRP A 244 -10.85 -2.29 -23.85
N LEU A 245 -10.92 -0.95 -23.99
CA LEU A 245 -9.75 -0.12 -24.32
C LEU A 245 -9.14 0.56 -23.09
N GLY A 246 -9.96 0.96 -22.13
CA GLY A 246 -9.52 1.72 -20.96
C GLY A 246 -8.55 0.92 -20.09
N VAL A 247 -8.79 -0.38 -19.90
CA VAL A 247 -7.88 -1.24 -19.11
C VAL A 247 -6.52 -1.41 -19.82
N PRO A 248 -6.44 -1.80 -21.11
CA PRO A 248 -5.16 -1.82 -21.83
C PRO A 248 -4.46 -0.46 -21.88
N ALA A 249 -5.20 0.63 -22.09
CA ALA A 249 -4.64 1.98 -22.12
C ALA A 249 -4.04 2.38 -20.76
N ALA A 250 -4.76 2.10 -19.67
CA ALA A 250 -4.26 2.34 -18.31
C ALA A 250 -3.02 1.49 -18.01
N ALA A 251 -3.03 0.21 -18.39
CA ALA A 251 -1.87 -0.67 -18.23
C ALA A 251 -0.65 -0.17 -19.02
N ALA A 252 -0.85 0.29 -20.25
CA ALA A 252 0.21 0.87 -21.08
C ALA A 252 0.77 2.16 -20.45
N LEU A 253 -0.11 3.05 -19.99
CA LEU A 253 0.27 4.30 -19.30
C LEU A 253 1.10 4.01 -18.04
N ILE A 254 0.63 3.12 -17.16
CA ILE A 254 1.34 2.74 -15.93
C ILE A 254 2.68 2.08 -16.26
N SER A 255 2.70 1.20 -17.26
CA SER A 255 3.92 0.51 -17.69
C SER A 255 5.01 1.50 -18.14
N VAL A 256 4.64 2.50 -18.93
CA VAL A 256 5.58 3.48 -19.49
C VAL A 256 5.95 4.56 -18.48
N ALA A 257 4.97 5.16 -17.79
CA ALA A 257 5.17 6.33 -16.93
C ALA A 257 5.63 5.96 -15.52
N VAL A 258 5.19 4.81 -14.99
CA VAL A 258 5.44 4.43 -13.58
C VAL A 258 6.49 3.34 -13.48
N VAL A 259 6.29 2.21 -14.15
CA VAL A 259 7.05 0.96 -13.96
C VAL A 259 8.39 0.94 -14.70
N ARG A 260 8.50 1.65 -15.84
CA ARG A 260 9.69 1.59 -16.70
C ARG A 260 10.96 1.92 -15.93
N ARG A 261 11.93 1.01 -15.91
CA ARG A 261 13.26 1.26 -15.31
C ARG A 261 13.97 2.42 -16.02
N GLY A 262 14.77 3.17 -15.26
CA GLY A 262 15.50 4.35 -15.73
C GLY A 262 14.67 5.63 -15.78
N THR A 263 13.47 5.58 -16.37
CA THR A 263 12.66 6.80 -16.63
C THR A 263 11.42 6.93 -15.75
N GLY A 264 10.84 5.81 -15.31
CA GLY A 264 9.56 5.75 -14.61
C GLY A 264 9.62 6.32 -13.20
N VAL A 265 8.50 6.88 -12.74
CA VAL A 265 8.40 7.55 -11.43
C VAL A 265 8.71 6.57 -10.28
N ALA A 266 8.29 5.30 -10.38
CA ALA A 266 8.60 4.31 -9.37
C ALA A 266 10.12 4.01 -9.29
N HIS A 267 10.83 4.06 -10.41
CA HIS A 267 12.30 3.90 -10.40
C HIS A 267 13.00 5.08 -9.71
N ARG A 268 12.50 6.30 -9.90
CA ARG A 268 13.01 7.47 -9.17
C ARG A 268 12.76 7.35 -7.67
N ALA A 269 11.55 6.98 -7.26
CA ALA A 269 11.22 6.74 -5.86
C ALA A 269 12.09 5.63 -5.24
N PHE A 270 12.34 4.54 -5.98
CA PHE A 270 13.27 3.48 -5.58
C PHE A 270 14.69 4.01 -5.33
N GLY A 271 15.20 4.86 -6.22
CA GLY A 271 16.49 5.53 -6.04
C GLY A 271 16.51 6.51 -4.87
N LEU A 272 15.41 7.20 -4.58
CA LEU A 272 15.29 8.10 -3.42
C LEU A 272 15.39 7.36 -2.09
N LEU A 273 14.90 6.12 -2.04
CA LEU A 273 14.97 5.25 -0.86
C LEU A 273 16.33 4.55 -0.72
N ALA A 274 17.25 4.75 -1.67
CA ALA A 274 18.56 4.11 -1.71
C ALA A 274 18.45 2.60 -1.45
N LEU A 275 17.50 1.91 -2.09
CA LEU A 275 17.35 0.46 -1.95
C LEU A 275 18.47 -0.28 -2.70
N PRO A 276 18.86 -1.50 -2.25
CA PRO A 276 19.95 -2.24 -2.88
C PRO A 276 19.64 -2.60 -4.33
N ASP A 277 20.51 -2.20 -5.26
CA ASP A 277 20.41 -2.54 -6.69
C ASP A 277 21.56 -3.48 -7.10
N VAL A 278 21.25 -4.77 -7.17
CA VAL A 278 22.18 -5.85 -7.53
C VAL A 278 22.68 -5.72 -8.98
N HIS A 279 21.99 -4.97 -9.85
CA HIS A 279 22.37 -4.84 -11.26
C HIS A 279 23.27 -3.63 -11.56
N SER A 280 23.59 -2.81 -10.57
CA SER A 280 24.59 -1.74 -10.72
C SER A 280 26.01 -2.32 -10.59
N GLY A 281 26.39 -3.16 -11.56
CA GLY A 281 27.70 -3.79 -11.69
C GLY A 281 28.84 -2.82 -12.00
N ARG A 282 28.99 -1.73 -11.24
CA ARG A 282 30.28 -1.04 -11.16
C ARG A 282 31.04 -1.62 -9.97
N PRO A 283 32.05 -2.47 -10.19
CA PRO A 283 33.00 -2.75 -9.13
C PRO A 283 33.55 -1.40 -8.65
N ARG A 284 33.26 -1.03 -7.40
CA ARG A 284 34.00 0.05 -6.76
C ARG A 284 35.43 -0.46 -6.65
N HIS A 285 36.33 0.11 -7.45
CA HIS A 285 37.77 -0.10 -7.31
C HIS A 285 38.12 0.14 -5.84
N VAL A 286 38.43 -0.93 -5.13
CA VAL A 286 39.17 -0.85 -3.88
C VAL A 286 40.58 -0.47 -4.31
N PRO A 287 41.11 0.71 -3.91
CA PRO A 287 42.53 0.97 -4.11
C PRO A 287 43.28 -0.08 -3.29
N SER A 288 44.06 -0.92 -3.96
CA SER A 288 45.05 -1.75 -3.28
C SER A 288 46.01 -0.81 -2.57
N ALA A 289 45.93 -0.76 -1.23
CA ALA A 289 46.99 -0.19 -0.43
C ALA A 289 48.18 -1.16 -0.54
N GLY A 290 49.18 -0.73 -1.32
CA GLY A 290 50.55 -1.22 -1.23
C GLY A 290 51.32 -0.43 -0.19
#